data_AF-A0AAW4CVK4-F1
#
_entry.id   AF-A0AAW4CVK4-F1
#
_cell.length_a   1.000
_cell.length_b   1.000
_cell.length_c   1.000
_cell.angle_alpha   90.00
_cell.angle_beta   90.00
_cell.angle_gamma   90.00
#
_symmetry.space_group_name_H-M   'P 1'
#
loop_
_entity.id
_entity.type
_entity.pdbx_description
1 polymer ?
#
loop_
_entity_poly.entity_id
_entity_poly.type
_entity_poly.pdbx_seq_one_letter_code
_entity_poly.pdbx_strand_id
1 'polypeptide(L)'
;MADCLRKALKWLAYTLLLLCTLLFASWLWVRQQATTAGLEVDSVNSENRVCVIKAYVRNYDAVGIPGRAAALFGSRYYYRVYDRQGERLATSEWKIWQYEVGGDEAAHWIGRAALYPTTEGWAAWRLLQCNL
;
A
#
# COMPACT_ATOMS: atom_id res chain seq x y z
N MET A 1 49.44 6.75 1.66
CA MET A 1 48.55 5.63 1.24
C MET A 1 47.21 5.61 1.98
N ALA A 2 47.18 5.75 3.31
CA ALA A 2 45.94 5.68 4.10
C ALA A 2 44.86 6.73 3.73
N ASP A 3 45.24 7.95 3.37
CA ASP A 3 44.26 9.00 3.01
C ASP A 3 43.61 8.82 1.64
N CYS A 4 44.35 8.25 0.68
CA CYS A 4 43.81 7.92 -0.64
C CYS A 4 42.80 6.77 -0.52
N LEU A 5 43.15 5.73 0.24
CA LEU A 5 42.26 4.61 0.55
C LEU A 5 40.99 5.07 1.28
N ARG A 6 41.12 5.96 2.28
CA ARG A 6 39.99 6.52 3.04
C ARG A 6 39.06 7.38 2.17
N LYS A 7 39.61 8.18 1.25
CA LYS A 7 38.81 8.96 0.30
C LYS A 7 38.08 8.04 -0.69
N ALA A 8 38.75 7.04 -1.24
CA ALA A 8 38.14 6.06 -2.14
C ALA A 8 37.00 5.29 -1.45
N LEU A 9 37.18 4.86 -0.20
CA LEU A 9 36.14 4.18 0.58
C LEU A 9 34.90 5.07 0.81
N LYS A 10 35.11 6.36 1.09
CA LYS A 10 34.02 7.34 1.26
C LYS A 10 33.26 7.55 -0.05
N TRP A 11 33.96 7.75 -1.17
CA TRP A 11 33.33 7.89 -2.47
C TRP A 11 32.52 6.65 -2.84
N LEU A 12 33.08 5.46 -2.61
CA LEU A 12 32.37 4.20 -2.83
C LEU A 12 31.10 4.11 -1.95
N ALA A 13 31.20 4.47 -0.67
CA ALA A 13 30.04 4.52 0.22
C ALA A 13 28.97 5.52 -0.24
N TYR A 14 29.36 6.72 -0.69
CA TYR A 14 28.42 7.71 -1.22
C TYR A 14 27.75 7.23 -2.51
N THR A 15 28.50 6.59 -3.42
CA THR A 15 27.92 6.04 -4.64
C THR A 15 26.96 4.89 -4.35
N LEU A 16 27.28 4.02 -3.38
CA LEU A 16 26.40 2.94 -2.96
C LEU A 16 25.12 3.49 -2.31
N LEU A 17 25.26 4.49 -1.43
CA LEU A 17 24.12 5.14 -0.79
C LEU A 17 23.20 5.79 -1.82
N LEU A 18 23.77 6.52 -2.78
CA LEU A 18 23.01 7.15 -3.87
C LEU A 18 22.29 6.10 -4.73
N LEU A 19 22.95 4.99 -5.04
CA LEU A 19 22.32 3.90 -5.78
C LEU A 19 21.13 3.32 -4.99
N CYS A 20 21.32 3.03 -3.70
CA CYS A 20 20.25 2.52 -2.85
C CYS A 20 19.06 3.48 -2.74
N THR A 21 19.29 4.79 -2.61
CA THR A 21 18.20 5.77 -2.54
C THR A 21 17.44 5.89 -3.86
N LEU A 22 18.13 5.84 -5.00
CA LEU A 22 17.49 5.84 -6.32
C LEU A 22 16.67 4.57 -6.56
N LEU A 23 17.17 3.41 -6.15
CA LEU A 23 16.41 2.15 -6.23
C LEU A 23 15.17 2.19 -5.34
N PHE A 24 15.27 2.69 -4.12
CA PHE A 24 14.12 2.81 -3.23
C PHE A 24 13.09 3.83 -3.75
N ALA A 25 13.54 4.98 -4.25
CA ALA A 25 12.66 5.98 -4.85
C ALA A 25 11.94 5.45 -6.10
N SER A 26 12.63 4.72 -6.96
CA SER A 26 12.01 4.09 -8.14
C SER A 26 10.97 3.04 -7.73
N TRP A 27 11.24 2.24 -6.69
CA TRP A 27 10.25 1.30 -6.15
C TRP A 27 8.99 1.99 -5.62
N LEU A 28 9.14 3.09 -4.86
CA LEU A 28 8.02 3.89 -4.38
C LEU A 28 7.20 4.48 -5.54
N TRP A 29 7.89 4.98 -6.57
CA TRP A 29 7.24 5.53 -7.76
C TRP A 29 6.43 4.46 -8.50
N VAL A 30 7.00 3.27 -8.71
CA VAL A 30 6.28 2.15 -9.35
C VAL A 30 5.04 1.75 -8.54
N ARG A 31 5.13 1.67 -7.20
CA ARG A 31 3.96 1.38 -6.37
C ARG A 31 2.88 2.46 -6.48
N GLN A 32 3.26 3.74 -6.43
CA GLN A 32 2.32 4.83 -6.58
C GLN A 32 1.59 4.75 -7.93
N GLN A 33 2.30 4.49 -9.03
CA GLN A 33 1.69 4.37 -10.34
C GLN A 33 0.77 3.15 -10.45
N ALA A 34 1.19 2.00 -9.90
CA ALA A 34 0.37 0.79 -9.87
C ALA A 34 -0.91 0.96 -9.04
N THR A 35 -0.86 1.74 -7.96
CA THR A 35 -2.05 2.14 -7.19
C THR A 35 -2.95 3.06 -8.01
N THR A 36 -2.41 4.10 -8.65
CA THR A 36 -3.19 5.05 -9.45
C THR A 36 -3.90 4.37 -10.63
N ALA A 37 -3.25 3.39 -11.26
CA ALA A 37 -3.83 2.55 -12.30
C ALA A 37 -4.68 1.39 -11.74
N GLY A 38 -4.78 1.27 -10.41
CA GLY A 38 -5.50 0.21 -9.73
C GLY A 38 -7.00 0.32 -9.88
N LEU A 39 -7.68 -0.82 -9.81
CA LEU A 39 -9.12 -0.92 -10.00
C LEU A 39 -9.80 -1.28 -8.68
N GLU A 40 -10.97 -0.71 -8.46
CA GLU A 40 -11.87 -1.11 -7.37
C GLU A 40 -12.45 -2.48 -7.70
N VAL A 41 -12.33 -3.43 -6.78
CA VAL A 41 -12.82 -4.81 -6.96
C VAL A 41 -14.00 -5.14 -6.06
N ASP A 42 -14.12 -4.46 -4.92
CA ASP A 42 -15.23 -4.65 -3.99
C ASP A 42 -15.47 -3.39 -3.15
N SER A 43 -16.70 -3.22 -2.68
CA SER A 43 -17.09 -2.12 -1.79
C SER A 43 -18.17 -2.54 -0.81
N VAL A 44 -17.95 -2.27 0.48
CA VAL A 44 -18.88 -2.64 1.55
C VAL A 44 -19.19 -1.43 2.41
N ASN A 45 -20.48 -1.13 2.54
CA ASN A 45 -20.96 -0.03 3.37
C ASN A 45 -21.02 -0.43 4.84
N SER A 46 -20.78 0.53 5.74
CA SER A 46 -21.11 0.40 7.16
C SER A 46 -22.62 0.24 7.35
N GLU A 47 -23.05 -0.34 8.48
CA GLU A 47 -24.46 -0.55 8.84
C GLU A 47 -25.29 0.74 8.71
N ASN A 48 -24.76 1.88 9.15
CA ASN A 48 -25.43 3.18 9.07
C ASN A 48 -25.27 3.88 7.70
N ARG A 49 -24.54 3.28 6.76
CA ARG A 49 -24.19 3.84 5.43
C ARG A 49 -23.47 5.21 5.48
N VAL A 50 -22.79 5.50 6.60
CA VAL A 50 -22.00 6.73 6.77
C VAL A 50 -20.59 6.58 6.20
N CYS A 51 -20.07 5.36 6.14
CA CYS A 51 -18.75 5.06 5.61
C CYS A 51 -18.79 3.85 4.68
N VAL A 52 -17.80 3.77 3.79
CA VAL A 52 -17.60 2.65 2.87
C VAL A 52 -16.15 2.21 2.89
N ILE A 53 -15.92 0.90 3.03
CA ILE A 53 -14.62 0.29 2.79
C ILE A 53 -14.60 -0.24 1.36
N LYS A 54 -13.53 0.08 0.64
CA LYS A 54 -13.34 -0.32 -0.75
C LYS A 54 -12.05 -1.10 -0.87
N ALA A 55 -12.12 -2.22 -1.58
CA ALA A 55 -11.00 -3.07 -1.92
C ALA A 55 -10.51 -2.70 -3.32
N TYR A 56 -9.19 -2.63 -3.47
CA TYR A 56 -8.54 -2.31 -4.74
C TYR A 56 -7.46 -3.31 -5.06
N VAL A 57 -7.25 -3.52 -6.36
CA VAL A 57 -6.10 -4.26 -6.91
C VAL A 57 -5.17 -3.28 -7.59
N ARG A 58 -3.89 -3.30 -7.21
CA ARG A 58 -2.83 -2.58 -7.91
C ARG A 58 -2.62 -3.17 -9.29
N ASN A 59 -2.63 -2.31 -10.29
CA ASN A 59 -2.32 -2.70 -11.65
C ASN A 59 -0.83 -2.50 -11.91
N TYR A 60 0.00 -3.46 -11.47
CA TYR A 60 1.42 -3.44 -11.73
C TYR A 60 1.77 -3.64 -13.21
N ASP A 61 0.92 -4.33 -13.97
CA ASP A 61 1.15 -4.56 -15.40
C ASP A 61 1.06 -3.25 -16.21
N ALA A 62 0.25 -2.28 -15.77
CA ALA A 62 0.18 -0.94 -16.37
C ALA A 62 1.51 -0.16 -16.30
N VAL A 63 2.41 -0.50 -15.38
CA VAL A 63 3.74 0.12 -15.24
C VAL A 63 4.80 -0.62 -16.08
N GLY A 64 4.44 -1.73 -16.73
CA GLY A 64 5.32 -2.52 -17.58
C GLY A 64 6.30 -3.40 -16.79
N ILE A 65 7.47 -3.68 -17.36
CA ILE A 65 8.49 -4.58 -16.78
C ILE A 65 8.88 -4.18 -15.33
N PRO A 66 9.12 -2.89 -15.01
CA PRO A 66 9.42 -2.49 -13.64
C PRO A 66 8.28 -2.81 -12.65
N GLY A 67 7.03 -2.67 -13.11
CA GLY A 67 5.84 -3.01 -12.31
C GLY A 67 5.76 -4.51 -12.02
N ARG A 68 5.98 -5.35 -13.04
CA ARG A 68 5.97 -6.82 -12.90
C ARG A 68 7.04 -7.31 -11.92
N ALA A 69 8.22 -6.69 -11.95
CA ALA A 69 9.27 -6.96 -10.97
C ALA A 69 8.85 -6.50 -9.56
N ALA A 70 8.29 -5.30 -9.42
CA ALA A 70 7.84 -4.78 -8.13
C ALA A 70 6.68 -5.60 -7.52
N ALA A 71 5.84 -6.22 -8.35
CA ALA A 71 4.75 -7.09 -7.90
C ALA A 71 5.22 -8.35 -7.15
N LEU A 72 6.49 -8.72 -7.26
CA LEU A 72 7.09 -9.84 -6.51
C LEU A 72 7.39 -9.47 -5.05
N PHE A 73 7.48 -8.17 -4.74
CA PHE A 73 7.94 -7.66 -3.45
C PHE A 73 6.89 -6.80 -2.74
N GLY A 74 5.63 -6.86 -3.17
CA GLY A 74 4.57 -6.03 -2.62
C GLY A 74 3.19 -6.67 -2.73
N SER A 75 2.28 -6.26 -1.85
CA SER A 75 0.89 -6.69 -1.91
C SER A 75 0.23 -6.21 -3.21
N ARG A 76 -0.60 -7.06 -3.81
CA ARG A 76 -1.41 -6.68 -4.97
C ARG A 76 -2.71 -6.00 -4.56
N TYR A 77 -3.25 -6.37 -3.41
CA TYR A 77 -4.47 -5.80 -2.87
C TYR A 77 -4.15 -4.65 -1.92
N TYR A 78 -5.07 -3.71 -1.79
CA TYR A 78 -5.06 -2.69 -0.73
C TYR A 78 -6.48 -2.22 -0.48
N TYR A 79 -6.73 -1.71 0.73
CA TYR A 79 -8.04 -1.23 1.14
C TYR A 79 -8.00 0.27 1.44
N ARG A 80 -9.11 0.94 1.16
CA ARG A 80 -9.33 2.34 1.54
C ARG A 80 -10.70 2.49 2.17
N VAL A 81 -10.79 3.33 3.18
CA VAL A 81 -12.05 3.69 3.82
C VAL A 81 -12.36 5.14 3.50
N TYR A 82 -13.59 5.37 3.09
CA TYR A 82 -14.12 6.69 2.77
C TYR A 82 -15.32 7.01 3.64
N ASP A 83 -15.54 8.28 3.91
CA ASP A 83 -16.81 8.77 4.43
C ASP A 83 -17.85 8.94 3.31
N ARG A 84 -19.07 9.34 3.68
CA ARG A 84 -20.17 9.61 2.75
C ARG A 84 -19.91 10.81 1.84
N GLN A 85 -19.07 11.76 2.26
CA GLN A 85 -18.66 12.90 1.42
C GLN A 85 -17.58 12.50 0.40
N GLY A 86 -16.99 11.31 0.52
CA GLY A 86 -15.92 10.81 -0.35
C GLY A 86 -14.52 11.15 0.15
N GLU A 87 -14.37 11.70 1.36
CA GLU A 87 -13.07 11.94 1.96
C GLU A 87 -12.45 10.62 2.44
N ARG A 88 -11.15 10.47 2.20
CA ARG A 88 -10.41 9.25 2.56
C ARG A 88 -10.04 9.29 4.05
N LEU A 89 -10.69 8.45 4.85
CA LEU A 89 -10.45 8.32 6.28
C LEU A 89 -9.25 7.43 6.61
N ALA A 90 -9.08 6.32 5.88
CA ALA A 90 -8.01 5.36 6.12
C ALA A 90 -7.55 4.66 4.84
N THR A 91 -6.31 4.18 4.85
CA THR A 91 -5.77 3.37 3.76
C THR A 91 -4.73 2.38 4.26
N SER A 92 -4.73 1.17 3.68
CA SER A 92 -3.65 0.19 3.89
C SER A 92 -2.55 0.28 2.84
N GLU A 93 -2.68 1.16 1.83
CA GLU A 93 -1.79 1.21 0.67
C GLU A 93 -0.30 1.27 1.05
N TRP A 94 0.04 2.02 2.09
CA TRP A 94 1.43 2.23 2.51
C TRP A 94 1.88 1.33 3.65
N LYS A 95 1.07 0.34 4.02
CA LYS A 95 1.47 -0.67 5.00
C LYS A 95 2.36 -1.71 4.33
N ILE A 96 3.63 -1.34 4.14
CA ILE A 96 4.62 -2.14 3.39
C ILE A 96 4.87 -3.54 3.96
N TRP A 97 4.57 -3.75 5.25
CA TRP A 97 4.77 -5.01 5.97
C TRP A 97 3.52 -5.88 6.02
N GLN A 98 2.37 -5.36 5.61
CA GLN A 98 1.10 -6.06 5.70
C GLN A 98 0.73 -6.54 4.30
N TYR A 99 0.59 -7.86 4.14
CA TYR A 99 0.12 -8.43 2.88
C TYR A 99 -1.39 -8.61 2.94
N GLU A 100 -2.09 -7.76 2.20
CA GLU A 100 -3.53 -7.87 2.05
C GLU A 100 -3.91 -9.01 1.12
N VAL A 101 -4.90 -9.80 1.54
CA VAL A 101 -5.51 -10.84 0.72
C VAL A 101 -6.79 -10.25 0.13
N GLY A 102 -7.12 -10.61 -1.11
CA GLY A 102 -8.39 -10.25 -1.73
C GLY A 102 -8.87 -11.36 -2.64
N GLY A 103 -10.18 -11.43 -2.88
CA GLY A 103 -10.83 -12.46 -3.68
C GLY A 103 -11.89 -13.21 -2.88
N ASP A 104 -11.47 -14.07 -1.96
CA ASP A 104 -12.38 -15.02 -1.28
C ASP A 104 -12.93 -14.49 0.06
N GLU A 105 -12.16 -13.63 0.74
CA GLU A 105 -12.58 -13.00 1.99
C GLU A 105 -12.84 -11.52 1.74
N ALA A 106 -14.10 -11.10 1.88
CA ALA A 106 -14.50 -9.71 1.70
C ALA A 106 -14.21 -8.88 2.96
N ALA A 107 -13.92 -7.60 2.76
CA ALA A 107 -13.91 -6.64 3.86
C ALA A 107 -15.31 -6.54 4.47
N HIS A 108 -15.40 -6.32 5.79
CA HIS A 108 -16.68 -6.20 6.47
C HIS A 108 -16.60 -5.22 7.64
N TRP A 109 -17.75 -4.85 8.17
CA TRP A 109 -17.87 -3.94 9.29
C TRP A 109 -18.33 -4.68 10.54
N ILE A 110 -17.76 -4.33 11.69
CA ILE A 110 -18.26 -4.72 13.01
C ILE A 110 -18.43 -3.44 13.82
N GLY A 111 -19.67 -2.97 13.92
CA GLY A 111 -20.00 -1.65 14.46
C GLY A 111 -19.20 -0.54 13.77
N ARG A 112 -18.29 0.10 14.51
CA ARG A 112 -17.44 1.20 14.04
C ARG A 112 -16.07 0.78 13.48
N ALA A 113 -15.80 -0.52 13.41
CA ALA A 113 -14.55 -1.06 12.93
C ALA A 113 -14.70 -1.56 11.49
N ALA A 114 -13.83 -1.10 10.60
CA ALA A 114 -13.69 -1.64 9.25
C ALA A 114 -12.62 -2.74 9.28
N LEU A 115 -13.00 -3.97 8.98
CA LEU A 115 -12.12 -5.14 8.96
C LEU A 115 -11.79 -5.53 7.53
N TYR A 116 -10.56 -5.95 7.32
CA TYR A 116 -10.08 -6.46 6.04
C TYR A 116 -9.05 -7.59 6.24
N PRO A 117 -9.03 -8.57 5.34
CA PRO A 117 -8.18 -9.73 5.48
C PRO A 117 -6.74 -9.45 5.07
N THR A 118 -5.84 -10.14 5.75
CA THR A 118 -4.38 -10.07 5.60
C THR A 118 -3.80 -11.46 5.77
N THR A 119 -2.55 -11.65 5.36
CA THR A 119 -1.86 -12.94 5.56
C THR A 119 -1.65 -13.31 7.04
N GLU A 120 -1.73 -12.34 7.95
CA GLU A 120 -1.58 -12.54 9.39
C GLU A 120 -2.93 -12.64 10.12
N GLY A 121 -4.04 -12.68 9.39
CA GLY A 121 -5.41 -12.66 9.92
C GLY A 121 -6.14 -11.38 9.55
N TRP A 122 -6.92 -10.82 10.48
CA TRP A 122 -7.75 -9.63 10.22
C TRP A 122 -7.10 -8.36 10.74
N ALA A 123 -6.96 -7.35 9.88
CA ALA A 123 -6.63 -6.01 10.30
C ALA A 123 -7.89 -5.15 10.39
N ALA A 124 -7.89 -4.19 11.31
CA ALA A 124 -9.05 -3.34 11.55
C ALA A 124 -8.68 -1.86 11.70
N TRP A 125 -9.56 -0.97 11.24
CA TRP A 125 -9.53 0.45 11.59
C TRP A 125 -10.76 0.80 12.41
N ARG A 126 -10.54 1.37 13.59
CA ARG A 126 -11.62 1.89 14.42
C ARG A 126 -11.84 3.36 14.10
N LEU A 127 -12.94 3.67 13.41
CA LEU A 127 -13.24 5.01 12.91
C LEU A 127 -14.45 5.57 13.67
N LEU A 128 -14.22 6.64 14.44
CA LEU A 128 -15.28 7.23 15.27
C LEU A 128 -16.39 7.86 14.42
N GLN A 129 -16.05 8.34 13.23
CA GLN A 129 -16.97 8.99 12.30
C GLN A 129 -17.98 8.02 11.66
N CYS A 130 -17.73 6.70 11.72
CA CYS A 130 -18.50 5.69 10.99
C CYS A 130 -19.65 5.05 11.78
N ASN A 131 -20.01 5.63 12.94
CA ASN A 131 -21.07 5.17 13.84
C ASN A 131 -22.05 6.28 14.24
N LEU A 132 -22.12 7.33 13.43
CA LEU A 132 -23.12 8.38 13.56
C LEU A 132 -24.43 7.96 12.90
#